data_AF-A0A392N5U7-F1
#
_entry.id   AF-A0A392N5U7-F1
#
_cell.length_a   1.000
_cell.length_b   1.000
_cell.length_c   1.000
_cell.angle_alpha   90.00
_cell.angle_beta   90.00
_cell.angle_gamma   90.00
#
_symmetry.space_group_name_H-M   'P 1'
#
loop_
_entity.id
_entity.type
_entity.pdbx_description
1 polymer ?
#
loop_
_entity_poly.entity_id
_entity_poly.type
_entity_poly.pdbx_seq_one_letter_code
_entity_poly.pdbx_strand_id
1 'polypeptide(L)' 'SPAREFALKFSALEIYNETVVDLLNRELAPLCMLDEPEKGTIVDKLTEEIVKDNKHLQNLFGICEGIQL' A
#
# COMPACT_ATOMS: atom_id res chain seq x y z
N SER A 1 -25.76 -17.43 12.47
CA SER A 1 -24.70 -17.36 11.43
C SER A 1 -23.36 -17.31 12.15
N PRO A 2 -22.28 -17.93 11.65
CA PRO A 2 -20.95 -17.63 12.18
C PRO A 2 -20.70 -16.11 12.02
N ALA A 3 -20.10 -15.49 13.04
CA ALA A 3 -19.65 -14.11 12.92
C ALA A 3 -18.58 -14.08 11.83
N ARG A 4 -18.77 -13.21 10.82
CA ARG A 4 -17.74 -13.00 9.79
C ARG A 4 -16.79 -11.93 10.31
N GLU A 5 -15.51 -12.24 10.27
CA GLU A 5 -14.44 -11.28 10.49
C GLU A 5 -13.98 -10.73 9.14
N PHE A 6 -13.80 -9.42 9.04
CA PHE A 6 -13.35 -8.74 7.84
C PHE A 6 -12.06 -8.00 8.15
N ALA A 7 -11.09 -8.09 7.25
CA ALA A 7 -9.87 -7.30 7.28
C ALA A 7 -9.77 -6.48 5.99
N LEU A 8 -9.52 -5.19 6.13
CA LEU A 8 -9.21 -4.31 5.02
C LEU A 8 -7.71 -4.02 5.05
N LYS A 9 -7.03 -4.32 3.94
CA LYS A 9 -5.62 -3.97 3.73
C LYS A 9 -5.51 -2.81 2.76
N PHE A 10 -4.56 -1.92 3.01
CA PHE A 10 -4.32 -0.73 2.22
C PHE A 10 -2.85 -0.67 1.80
N SER A 11 -2.61 -0.37 0.53
CA SER A 11 -1.29 -0.09 -0.04
C SER A 11 -1.41 1.13 -0.94
N ALA A 12 -0.32 1.87 -1.07
CA ALA A 12 -0.23 3.00 -1.98
C ALA A 12 1.16 3.08 -2.59
N LEU A 13 1.22 3.31 -3.89
CA LEU A 13 2.45 3.48 -4.64
C LEU A 13 2.31 4.57 -5.69
N GLU A 14 3.43 5.13 -6.09
CA GLU A 14 3.56 6.02 -7.24
C GLU A 14 4.42 5.34 -8.31
N ILE A 15 4.06 5.51 -9.58
CA ILE A 15 4.88 5.11 -10.72
C ILE A 15 5.19 6.36 -11.53
N TYR A 16 6.46 6.77 -11.49
CA TYR A 16 6.94 7.91 -12.26
C TYR A 16 8.24 7.55 -12.94
N ASN A 17 8.35 7.79 -14.25
CA ASN A 17 9.52 7.46 -15.05
C ASN A 17 10.02 6.02 -14.81
N GLU A 18 9.10 5.05 -14.89
CA GLU A 18 9.36 3.61 -14.68
C GLU A 18 9.89 3.25 -13.28
N THR A 19 9.86 4.19 -12.34
CA THR A 19 10.28 3.98 -10.96
C THR A 19 9.05 3.79 -10.08
N VAL A 20 9.00 2.68 -9.34
CA VAL A 20 7.93 2.41 -8.38
C VAL A 20 8.37 2.86 -6.99
N VAL A 21 7.60 3.73 -6.35
CA VAL A 21 7.89 4.24 -5.01
C VAL A 21 6.77 3.85 -4.06
N ASP A 22 7.12 3.33 -2.89
CA ASP A 22 6.17 3.08 -1.81
C ASP A 22 5.76 4.40 -1.16
N LEU A 23 4.47 4.75 -1.24
CA LEU A 23 3.96 6.00 -0.67
C LEU A 23 3.74 5.91 0.84
N LEU A 24 3.60 4.71 1.39
CA LEU A 24 3.50 4.47 2.83
C LEU A 24 4.87 4.38 3.49
N ASN A 25 5.92 4.09 2.72
CA ASN A 25 7.30 4.06 3.19
C ASN A 25 8.29 4.61 2.14
N ARG A 26 8.36 5.94 2.05
CA ARG A 26 9.22 6.66 1.09
C ARG A 26 10.73 6.51 1.35
N GLU A 27 11.14 5.95 2.48
CA GLU A 27 12.55 5.69 2.80
C GLU A 27 13.08 4.42 2.08
N LEU A 28 12.18 3.60 1.54
CA LEU A 28 12.58 2.44 0.75
C LEU A 28 13.20 2.84 -0.58
N ALA A 29 14.17 2.05 -1.02
CA ALA A 29 14.61 2.11 -2.41
C ALA A 29 13.44 1.78 -3.37
N PRO A 30 13.49 2.22 -4.63
CA PRO A 30 12.48 1.88 -5.62
C PRO A 30 12.14 0.39 -5.64
N LEU A 31 10.85 0.09 -5.71
CA LEU A 31 10.33 -1.27 -5.66
C LEU A 31 10.44 -1.95 -7.04
N CYS A 32 10.60 -3.28 -7.02
CA CYS A 32 10.64 -4.08 -8.24
C CYS A 32 9.23 -4.58 -8.58
N MET A 33 8.87 -4.54 -9.86
CA MET A 33 7.74 -5.31 -10.38
C MET A 33 8.20 -6.72 -10.75
N LEU A 34 7.47 -7.73 -10.30
CA LEU A 34 7.76 -9.14 -10.57
C LEU A 34 6.53 -9.80 -11.17
N ASP A 35 6.74 -10.71 -12.12
CA ASP A 35 5.67 -11.58 -12.62
C ASP A 35 5.66 -12.89 -11.83
N GLU A 36 4.66 -13.07 -10.96
CA GLU A 36 4.43 -14.32 -10.25
C GLU A 36 3.46 -15.22 -11.04
N PRO A 37 3.77 -16.52 -11.24
CA PRO A 37 2.94 -17.42 -12.04
C PRO A 37 1.47 -17.52 -11.63
N GLU A 38 1.19 -17.41 -10.33
CA GLU A 38 -0.17 -17.54 -9.78
C GLU A 38 -0.86 -16.19 -9.52
N LYS A 39 -0.09 -15.15 -9.17
CA LYS A 39 -0.62 -13.85 -8.76
C LYS A 39 -0.60 -12.81 -9.88
N GLY A 40 0.04 -13.11 -11.00
CA GLY A 40 0.30 -12.16 -12.07
C GLY A 40 1.41 -11.17 -11.68
N THR A 41 1.37 -9.98 -12.27
CA THR A 41 2.33 -8.92 -11.96
C THR A 41 2.07 -8.37 -10.56
N ILE A 42 3.09 -8.41 -9.71
CA ILE A 42 3.09 -7.89 -8.35
C ILE A 42 4.17 -6.82 -8.18
N VAL A 43 4.04 -6.01 -7.13
CA VAL A 43 5.11 -5.13 -6.67
C VAL A 43 5.75 -5.77 -5.44
N ASP A 44 7.02 -6.15 -5.54
CA ASP A 44 7.75 -6.79 -4.46
C ASP A 44 7.89 -5.84 -3.27
N LYS A 45 7.66 -6.37 -2.05
CA LYS A 45 7.80 -5.66 -0.76
C LYS A 45 6.99 -4.37 -0.62
N LEU A 46 5.94 -4.18 -1.41
CA LEU A 46 5.02 -3.07 -1.21
C LEU A 46 4.40 -3.14 0.20
N THR A 47 4.43 -2.03 0.92
CA THR A 47 3.85 -1.95 2.27
C THR A 47 2.33 -2.15 2.23
N GLU A 48 1.83 -3.04 3.09
CA GLU A 48 0.40 -3.26 3.34
C GLU A 48 0.05 -2.91 4.79
N GLU A 49 -0.86 -1.97 4.99
CA GLU A 49 -1.40 -1.60 6.31
C GLU A 49 -2.80 -2.19 6.53
N ILE A 50 -3.05 -2.77 7.71
CA ILE A 50 -4.39 -3.22 8.09
C ILE A 50 -5.17 -2.03 8.63
N VAL A 51 -6.26 -1.67 7.96
CA VAL A 51 -7.13 -0.56 8.34
C VAL A 51 -7.90 -0.90 9.61
N LYS A 52 -7.74 -0.06 10.64
CA LYS A 52 -8.31 -0.27 11.99
C LYS A 52 -9.70 0.35 12.12
N ASP A 53 -9.83 1.57 11.59
CA ASP A 53 -11.07 2.35 11.59
C ASP A 53 -11.01 3.44 10.50
N ASN A 54 -12.10 4.21 10.37
CA ASN A 54 -12.18 5.30 9.40
C ASN A 54 -11.10 6.38 9.63
N LYS A 55 -10.73 6.67 10.88
CA LYS A 55 -9.70 7.67 11.18
C LYS A 55 -8.32 7.19 10.70
N HIS A 56 -8.00 5.91 10.90
CA HIS A 56 -6.79 5.31 10.37
C HIS A 56 -6.74 5.42 8.84
N LEU A 57 -7.86 5.13 8.17
CA LEU A 57 -7.93 5.25 6.71
C LEU A 57 -7.71 6.69 6.22
N GLN A 58 -8.32 7.69 6.86
CA GLN A 58 -8.09 9.10 6.52
C GLN A 58 -6.63 9.52 6.74
N ASN A 59 -5.98 9.02 7.80
CA ASN A 59 -4.55 9.25 8.02
C ASN A 59 -3.69 8.63 6.91
N LEU A 60 -4.01 7.41 6.46
CA LEU A 60 -3.31 6.76 5.35
C LEU A 60 -3.43 7.56 4.05
N PHE A 61 -4.60 8.14 3.76
CA PHE A 61 -4.74 9.07 2.62
C PHE A 61 -3.87 10.32 2.77
N GLY A 62 -3.83 10.93 3.96
CA GLY A 62 -2.98 12.10 4.23
C GLY A 62 -1.48 11.82 4.03
N ILE A 63 -1.01 10.63 4.42
CA ILE A 63 0.38 10.17 4.17
C ILE A 63 0.66 10.15 2.66
N CYS A 64 -0.27 9.60 1.87
CA CYS A 64 -0.09 9.47 0.42
C CYS A 64 -0.05 10.83 -0.29
N GLU A 65 -0.88 11.79 0.14
CA GLU A 65 -0.95 13.15 -0.42
C GLU A 65 0.27 14.01 -0.09
N GLY A 66 1.17 13.55 0.79
CA GLY A 66 2.32 14.33 1.26
C GLY A 66 1.92 15.50 2.16
N ILE A 67 0.69 15.52 2.66
CA ILE A 67 0.21 16.51 3.63
C ILE A 67 0.66 16.06 5.01
N GLN A 68 1.86 16.49 5.40
CA GLN A 68 2.36 16.33 6.76
C GLN A 68 1.67 17.38 7.64
N LEU A 69 0.73 16.95 8.49
CA LEU A 69 0.16 17.80 9.56
C LEU A 69 1.12 17.91 10.75
#